data_AF-A0A257AFG9-F1
#
_entry.id   AF-A0A257AFG9-F1
#
_cell.length_a   1.000
_cell.length_b   1.000
_cell.length_c   1.000
_cell.angle_alpha   90.00
_cell.angle_beta   90.00
_cell.angle_gamma   90.00
#
_symmetry.space_group_name_H-M   'P 1'
#
loop_
_entity.id
_entity.type
_entity.pdbx_description
1 polymer ?
#
loop_
_entity_poly.entity_id
_entity_poly.type
_entity_poly.pdbx_seq_one_letter_code
_entity_poly.pdbx_strand_id
1 'polypeptide(L)'
;MIECEILDEHLREHAVTLINSVWHGINWDNVGSRRRMRIYDEFTNKIRSAAHSGRISKFYDKLCRSMDSNPPELWGKRALDTIKDIEENKYDLDILELILSETQYLVLLMREQNDELKTDKKQQKLGV
;
A
#
# COMPACT_ATOMS: atom_id res chain seq x y z
N MET A 1 -18.77 16.46 12.38
CA MET A 1 -17.72 16.92 11.44
C MET A 1 -16.36 16.37 11.83
N ILE A 2 -15.96 16.39 13.12
CA ILE A 2 -14.71 15.78 13.62
C ILE A 2 -14.67 14.24 13.45
N GLU A 3 -15.80 13.54 13.62
CA GLU A 3 -15.85 12.07 13.50
C GLU A 3 -15.62 11.56 12.06
N CYS A 4 -15.99 12.34 11.03
CA CYS A 4 -15.76 11.95 9.63
C CYS A 4 -14.28 12.05 9.26
N GLU A 5 -13.59 13.11 9.70
CA GLU A 5 -12.17 13.31 9.38
C GLU A 5 -11.28 12.22 10.01
N ILE A 6 -11.62 11.77 11.23
CA ILE A 6 -10.89 10.69 11.92
C ILE A 6 -11.09 9.36 11.19
N LEU A 7 -12.32 9.08 10.73
CA LEU A 7 -12.60 7.85 9.98
C LEU A 7 -11.79 7.84 8.68
N ASP A 8 -11.82 8.93 7.91
CA ASP A 8 -11.09 9.02 6.64
C ASP A 8 -9.59 8.80 6.83
N GLU A 9 -8.99 9.35 7.91
CA GLU A 9 -7.58 9.13 8.20
C GLU A 9 -7.27 7.67 8.50
N HIS A 10 -8.10 7.00 9.30
CA HIS A 10 -7.96 5.58 9.58
C HIS A 10 -8.07 4.72 8.30
N LEU A 11 -9.01 5.05 7.41
CA LEU A 11 -9.15 4.38 6.12
C LEU A 11 -7.92 4.60 5.22
N ARG A 12 -7.31 5.79 5.25
CA ARG A 12 -6.03 6.06 4.56
C ARG A 12 -4.89 5.23 5.13
N GLU A 13 -4.75 5.16 6.44
CA GLU A 13 -3.71 4.35 7.10
C GLU A 13 -3.79 2.88 6.68
N HIS A 14 -5.01 2.34 6.64
CA HIS A 14 -5.28 1.01 6.12
C HIS A 14 -4.89 0.86 4.65
N ALA A 15 -5.34 1.76 3.79
CA ALA A 15 -5.01 1.73 2.37
C ALA A 15 -3.48 1.79 2.14
N VAL A 16 -2.78 2.69 2.85
CA VAL A 16 -1.33 2.83 2.80
C VAL A 16 -0.64 1.56 3.29
N THR A 17 -1.11 0.94 4.38
CA THR A 17 -0.56 -0.32 4.90
C THR A 17 -0.60 -1.43 3.85
N LEU A 18 -1.75 -1.58 3.15
CA LEU A 18 -1.90 -2.60 2.12
C LEU A 18 -0.96 -2.35 0.93
N ILE A 19 -0.92 -1.12 0.38
CA ILE A 19 -0.05 -0.83 -0.76
C ILE A 19 1.45 -0.89 -0.37
N ASN A 20 1.82 -0.50 0.86
CA ASN A 20 3.19 -0.63 1.34
C ASN A 20 3.62 -2.10 1.43
N SER A 21 2.73 -2.98 1.89
CA SER A 21 3.02 -4.41 1.91
C SER A 21 3.35 -4.93 0.51
N VAL A 22 2.55 -4.55 -0.50
CA VAL A 22 2.85 -4.90 -1.90
C VAL A 22 4.17 -4.30 -2.35
N TRP A 23 4.42 -3.02 -2.06
CA TRP A 23 5.65 -2.35 -2.48
C TRP A 23 6.92 -3.06 -1.98
N HIS A 24 6.88 -3.53 -0.73
CA HIS A 24 7.99 -4.28 -0.13
C HIS A 24 8.10 -5.73 -0.62
N GLY A 25 7.05 -6.27 -1.23
CA GLY A 25 7.06 -7.59 -1.85
C GLY A 25 7.56 -7.62 -3.28
N ILE A 26 7.72 -6.46 -3.94
CA ILE A 26 8.24 -6.40 -5.32
C ILE A 26 9.64 -7.02 -5.37
N ASN A 27 9.84 -7.96 -6.31
CA ASN A 27 11.15 -8.53 -6.58
C ASN A 27 12.04 -7.53 -7.35
N TRP A 28 12.63 -6.58 -6.62
CA TRP A 28 13.44 -5.48 -7.17
C TRP A 28 14.67 -5.92 -7.98
N ASP A 29 15.19 -7.12 -7.71
CA ASP A 29 16.33 -7.71 -8.45
C ASP A 29 15.95 -8.01 -9.90
N ASN A 30 14.69 -8.38 -10.14
CA ASN A 30 14.15 -8.67 -11.47
C ASN A 30 13.54 -7.45 -12.18
N VAL A 31 13.46 -6.29 -11.52
CA VAL A 31 12.92 -5.07 -12.13
C VAL A 31 14.01 -4.38 -12.97
N GLY A 32 13.93 -4.47 -14.30
CA GLY A 32 14.89 -3.80 -15.18
C GLY A 32 14.95 -2.27 -15.02
N SER A 33 16.08 -1.65 -15.38
CA SER A 33 16.32 -0.20 -15.21
C SER A 33 15.26 0.69 -15.86
N ARG A 34 14.76 0.33 -17.05
CA ARG A 34 13.67 1.07 -17.72
C ARG A 34 12.37 1.03 -16.94
N ARG A 35 12.03 -0.10 -16.33
CA ARG A 35 10.83 -0.26 -15.50
C ARG A 35 10.98 0.53 -14.21
N ARG A 36 12.16 0.51 -13.58
CA ARG A 36 12.45 1.31 -12.37
C ARG A 36 12.18 2.81 -12.55
N MET A 37 12.47 3.38 -13.72
CA MET A 37 12.19 4.80 -13.98
C MET A 37 10.69 5.14 -14.01
N ARG A 38 9.82 4.16 -14.26
CA ARG A 38 8.37 4.33 -14.41
C ARG A 38 7.57 3.57 -13.36
N ILE A 39 8.24 3.00 -12.35
CA ILE A 39 7.62 2.04 -11.44
C ILE A 39 6.53 2.68 -10.58
N TYR A 40 6.67 3.96 -10.22
CA TYR A 40 5.65 4.68 -9.49
C TYR A 40 4.38 4.89 -10.33
N ASP A 41 4.53 5.32 -11.59
CA ASP A 41 3.40 5.47 -12.51
C ASP A 41 2.72 4.13 -12.79
N GLU A 42 3.52 3.07 -12.99
CA GLU A 42 3.02 1.71 -13.11
C GLU A 42 2.22 1.31 -11.87
N PHE A 43 2.78 1.50 -10.68
CA PHE A 43 2.18 1.13 -9.41
C PHE A 43 0.87 1.88 -9.15
N THR A 44 0.83 3.20 -9.35
CA THR A 44 -0.40 4.00 -9.26
C THR A 44 -1.49 3.47 -10.19
N ASN A 45 -1.15 3.12 -11.43
CA ASN A 45 -2.12 2.56 -12.38
C ASN A 45 -2.61 1.17 -11.97
N LYS A 46 -1.73 0.33 -11.42
CA LYS A 46 -2.10 -1.00 -10.91
C LYS A 46 -3.00 -0.91 -9.68
N ILE A 47 -2.74 0.02 -8.76
CA ILE A 47 -3.60 0.27 -7.60
C ILE A 47 -5.02 0.64 -8.07
N ARG A 48 -5.16 1.64 -8.96
CA ARG A 48 -6.46 2.03 -9.51
C ARG A 48 -7.20 0.86 -10.17
N SER A 49 -6.50 0.11 -11.02
CA SER A 49 -7.10 -1.04 -11.71
C SER A 49 -7.51 -2.16 -10.75
N ALA A 50 -6.78 -2.35 -9.66
CA ALA A 50 -7.10 -3.34 -8.64
C ALA A 50 -8.31 -2.93 -7.79
N ALA A 51 -8.50 -1.63 -7.53
CA ALA A 51 -9.53 -1.10 -6.62
C ALA A 51 -10.97 -1.37 -7.09
N HIS A 52 -11.18 -1.66 -8.37
CA HIS A 52 -12.47 -2.09 -8.91
C HIS A 52 -12.86 -3.56 -8.55
N SER A 53 -12.22 -4.18 -7.55
CA SER A 53 -12.46 -5.58 -7.15
C SER A 53 -13.75 -5.81 -6.36
N GLY A 54 -14.28 -4.76 -5.72
CA GLY A 54 -15.47 -4.81 -4.86
C GLY A 54 -15.27 -5.52 -3.51
N ARG A 55 -14.05 -6.01 -3.22
CA ARG A 55 -13.63 -6.55 -1.90
C ARG A 55 -12.16 -6.25 -1.67
N ILE A 56 -11.79 -5.91 -0.44
CA ILE A 56 -10.43 -5.49 -0.11
C ILE A 56 -9.41 -6.63 -0.26
N SER A 57 -9.76 -7.85 0.16
CA SER A 57 -8.93 -9.05 -0.03
C SER A 57 -8.64 -9.32 -1.51
N LYS A 58 -9.65 -9.20 -2.37
CA LYS A 58 -9.48 -9.32 -3.83
C LYS A 58 -8.65 -8.19 -4.43
N PHE A 59 -8.77 -6.97 -3.90
CA PHE A 59 -7.94 -5.84 -4.30
C PHE A 59 -6.47 -6.15 -4.04
N TYR A 60 -6.15 -6.57 -2.81
CA TYR A 60 -4.80 -6.88 -2.39
C TYR A 60 -4.19 -8.02 -3.21
N ASP A 61 -4.91 -9.12 -3.39
CA ASP A 61 -4.46 -10.26 -4.21
C ASP A 61 -4.17 -9.86 -5.66
N LYS A 62 -5.07 -9.07 -6.25
CA LYS A 62 -4.93 -8.60 -7.63
C LYS A 62 -3.73 -7.67 -7.77
N LEU A 63 -3.51 -6.79 -6.78
CA LEU A 63 -2.39 -5.86 -6.78
C LEU A 63 -1.06 -6.61 -6.64
N CYS A 64 -0.93 -7.55 -5.68
CA CYS A 64 0.23 -8.43 -5.52
C CYS A 64 0.60 -9.14 -6.83
N ARG A 65 -0.38 -9.79 -7.47
CA ARG A 65 -0.16 -10.49 -8.75
C ARG A 65 0.27 -9.54 -9.86
N SER A 66 -0.36 -8.37 -9.95
CA SER A 66 -0.09 -7.41 -11.02
C SER A 66 1.30 -6.76 -10.92
N MET A 67 1.88 -6.73 -9.72
CA MET A 67 3.19 -6.17 -9.42
C MET A 67 4.29 -7.24 -9.31
N ASP A 68 3.95 -8.51 -9.47
CA ASP A 68 4.86 -9.64 -9.19
C ASP A 68 5.48 -9.52 -7.78
N SER A 69 4.60 -9.28 -6.81
CA SER A 69 4.98 -8.99 -5.42
C SER A 69 4.67 -10.19 -4.52
N ASN A 70 5.67 -10.57 -3.73
CA ASN A 70 5.57 -11.53 -2.63
C ASN A 70 6.04 -10.88 -1.32
N PRO A 71 5.13 -10.25 -0.55
CA PRO A 71 5.49 -9.49 0.65
C PRO A 71 6.23 -10.34 1.71
N PRO A 72 7.30 -9.82 2.33
CA PRO A 72 7.96 -10.49 3.45
C PRO A 72 7.01 -10.71 4.62
N GLU A 73 7.32 -11.68 5.49
CA GLU A 73 6.44 -12.12 6.59
C GLU A 73 5.84 -10.96 7.42
N LEU A 74 6.66 -10.00 7.84
CA LEU A 74 6.20 -8.85 8.63
C LEU A 74 5.16 -8.00 7.88
N TRP A 75 5.42 -7.71 6.60
CA TRP A 75 4.53 -6.90 5.76
C TRP A 75 3.26 -7.66 5.38
N GLY A 76 3.42 -8.93 5.01
CA GLY A 76 2.31 -9.83 4.72
C GLY A 76 1.37 -9.99 5.92
N LYS A 77 1.91 -10.20 7.11
CA LYS A 77 1.12 -10.31 8.35
C LYS A 77 0.35 -9.02 8.63
N ARG A 78 1.01 -7.85 8.58
CA ARG A 78 0.34 -6.55 8.77
C ARG A 78 -0.81 -6.37 7.78
N ALA A 79 -0.60 -6.69 6.51
CA ALA A 79 -1.65 -6.59 5.51
C ALA A 79 -2.84 -7.54 5.79
N LEU A 80 -2.58 -8.78 6.24
CA LEU A 80 -3.64 -9.72 6.59
C LEU A 80 -4.43 -9.25 7.83
N ASP A 81 -3.75 -8.72 8.84
CA ASP A 81 -4.38 -8.15 10.02
C ASP A 81 -5.26 -6.93 9.64
N THR A 82 -4.76 -6.05 8.76
CA THR A 82 -5.53 -4.91 8.22
C THR A 82 -6.72 -5.37 7.38
N ILE A 83 -6.57 -6.35 6.48
CA ILE A 83 -7.69 -6.90 5.70
C ILE A 83 -8.78 -7.43 6.61
N LYS A 84 -8.39 -8.17 7.66
CA LYS A 84 -9.33 -8.72 8.64
C LYS A 84 -10.11 -7.60 9.33
N ASP A 85 -9.44 -6.56 9.81
CA ASP A 85 -10.11 -5.43 10.47
C ASP A 85 -11.10 -4.71 9.53
N ILE A 86 -10.72 -4.50 8.27
CA ILE A 86 -11.60 -3.90 7.25
C ILE A 86 -12.85 -4.74 7.02
N GLU A 87 -12.68 -6.06 6.86
CA GLU A 87 -13.78 -6.99 6.60
C GLU A 87 -14.71 -7.12 7.83
N GLU A 88 -14.16 -7.12 9.05
CA GLU A 88 -14.93 -7.17 10.31
C GLU A 88 -15.78 -5.90 10.50
N ASN A 89 -15.21 -4.73 10.18
CA ASN A 89 -15.91 -3.45 10.29
C ASN A 89 -16.71 -3.06 9.03
N LYS A 90 -16.66 -3.87 7.97
CA LYS A 90 -17.38 -3.68 6.69
C LYS A 90 -16.99 -2.40 5.93
N TYR A 91 -15.73 -1.99 6.01
CA TYR A 91 -15.22 -0.80 5.31
C TYR A 91 -14.70 -1.09 3.90
N ASP A 92 -14.95 -2.27 3.33
CA ASP A 92 -14.47 -2.67 2.00
C ASP A 92 -14.72 -1.61 0.93
N LEU A 93 -15.98 -1.16 0.79
CA LEU A 93 -16.36 -0.25 -0.29
C LEU A 93 -15.81 1.15 -0.05
N ASP A 94 -15.86 1.63 1.19
CA ASP A 94 -15.37 2.97 1.56
C ASP A 94 -13.87 3.09 1.29
N ILE A 95 -13.08 2.08 1.66
CA ILE A 95 -11.63 2.07 1.38
C ILE A 95 -11.35 1.97 -0.12
N LEU A 96 -12.09 1.15 -0.86
CA LEU A 96 -11.88 1.03 -2.31
C LEU A 96 -12.24 2.32 -3.05
N GLU A 97 -13.29 3.02 -2.62
CA GLU A 97 -13.65 4.34 -3.15
C GLU A 97 -12.59 5.39 -2.81
N LEU A 98 -12.11 5.41 -1.56
CA LEU A 98 -11.00 6.26 -1.13
C LEU A 98 -9.72 5.99 -1.93
N ILE A 99 -9.39 4.72 -2.18
CA ILE A 99 -8.24 4.35 -3.00
C ILE A 99 -8.38 4.91 -4.42
N LEU A 100 -9.58 4.90 -4.99
CA LEU A 100 -9.83 5.43 -6.34
C LEU A 100 -9.71 6.97 -6.38
N SER A 101 -10.27 7.67 -5.40
CA SER A 101 -10.25 9.13 -5.34
C SER A 101 -8.87 9.69 -4.97
N GLU A 102 -8.16 9.01 -4.08
CA GLU A 102 -6.91 9.51 -3.48
C GLU A 102 -5.66 8.73 -3.89
N THR A 103 -5.70 7.89 -4.94
CA THR A 103 -4.56 6.98 -5.25
C THR A 103 -3.20 7.67 -5.27
N GLN A 104 -3.14 8.85 -5.88
CA GLN A 104 -1.89 9.58 -6.05
C GLN A 104 -1.37 10.12 -4.72
N TYR A 105 -2.27 10.55 -3.83
CA TYR A 105 -1.95 10.96 -2.47
C TYR A 105 -1.45 9.76 -1.65
N LEU A 106 -2.14 8.62 -1.70
CA LEU A 106 -1.71 7.39 -1.02
C LEU A 106 -0.32 6.93 -1.45
N VAL A 107 0.01 7.04 -2.75
CA VAL A 107 1.35 6.71 -3.25
C VAL A 107 2.40 7.69 -2.71
N LEU A 108 2.08 8.97 -2.55
CA LEU A 108 3.00 9.96 -1.97
C LEU A 108 3.24 9.67 -0.48
N LEU A 109 2.20 9.40 0.31
CA LEU A 109 2.33 8.98 1.71
C LEU A 109 3.17 7.72 1.86
N MET A 110 2.91 6.72 1.01
CA MET A 110 3.71 5.49 0.97
C MET A 110 5.19 5.79 0.67
N ARG A 111 5.49 6.73 -0.24
CA ARG A 111 6.87 7.11 -0.55
C ARG A 111 7.56 7.80 0.62
N GLU A 112 6.88 8.72 1.26
CA GLU A 112 7.37 9.42 2.45
C GLU A 112 7.73 8.42 3.56
N GLN A 113 6.81 7.53 3.93
CA GLN A 113 7.06 6.48 4.93
C GLN A 113 8.26 5.59 4.54
N ASN A 114 8.43 5.28 3.26
CA ASN A 114 9.57 4.50 2.79
C ASN A 114 10.90 5.25 2.86
N ASP A 115 10.89 6.57 2.69
CA ASP A 115 12.08 7.40 2.79
C ASP A 115 12.48 7.65 4.26
N GLU A 116 11.50 7.76 5.16
CA GLU A 116 11.72 7.72 6.62
C GLU A 116 12.37 6.41 7.06
N LEU A 117 11.81 5.26 6.67
CA LEU A 117 12.37 3.94 6.99
C LEU A 117 13.81 3.75 6.50
N LYS A 118 14.17 4.33 5.34
CA LYS A 118 15.55 4.32 4.85
C LYS A 118 16.45 5.20 5.70
N THR A 119 15.96 6.36 6.13
CA THR A 119 16.69 7.31 6.95
C THR A 119 17.00 6.72 8.31
N ASP A 120 16.02 6.11 8.97
CA ASP A 120 16.19 5.44 10.26
C ASP A 120 17.20 4.30 10.18
N LYS A 121 17.11 3.47 9.13
CA LYS A 121 18.08 2.38 8.88
C LYS A 121 19.49 2.91 8.64
N LYS A 122 19.65 4.09 8.04
CA LYS A 122 20.97 4.73 7.87
C LYS A 122 21.49 5.23 9.22
N GLN A 123 20.66 5.88 10.01
CA GLN A 123 21.04 6.40 11.34
C GLN A 123 21.45 5.28 12.29
N GLN A 124 20.67 4.19 12.37
CA GLN A 124 21.01 3.01 13.19
C GLN A 124 22.33 2.34 12.77
N LYS A 125 22.64 2.33 11.46
CA LYS A 125 23.92 1.80 10.96
C LYS A 125 25.11 2.72 11.23
N LEU A 126 24.87 4.00 11.46
CA LEU A 126 25.91 5.01 11.73
C LEU A 126 26.22 5.17 13.23
N GLY A 127 25.54 4.42 14.11
CA GLY A 127 25.90 4.32 15.52
C GLY A 127 25.62 5.57 16.34
N VAL A 128 24.39 6.08 16.25
CA VAL A 128 23.76 6.82 17.37
C VAL A 128 22.84 5.86 18.09
#